data_AF-A0A662DTR0-F1
#
_entry.id   AF-A0A662DTR0-F1
#
_cell.length_a   1.000
_cell.length_b   1.000
_cell.length_c   1.000
_cell.angle_alpha   90.00
_cell.angle_beta   90.00
_cell.angle_gamma   90.00
#
_symmetry.space_group_name_H-M   'P 1'
#
loop_
_entity.id
_entity.type
_entity.pdbx_description
1 polymer ?
#
loop_
_entity_poly.entity_id
_entity_poly.type
_entity_poly.pdbx_seq_one_letter_code
_entity_poly.pdbx_strand_id
1 'polypeptide(L)'
;MTRTTYYPLWAAALVCCSAISAAQTVNDVPTRIFETTISNSGADFGSALQLDGDWAVASAPRAHGALSNQVGILSFWRREGDGYSLAQMVEPTACAPGGGTTNCILGRLLAMNGSIVAASSAGGDIAGGDKGLVHVYRLQGQSWELADLIRAPRHATSTFTGFGSAIGVEGETLAIGALGFQVASPLTRGVVHIFEPDGNDHWLETQRLVQLPPHGTDAAFGSALALENGVLAVGAWSLGWRVQIYEKTAGVWSIDQTVISPLTNGPHFDPSIKFGRVIALDPTANVLAVATNSNSAHGSVFVYERSTTTGQFELVDRLFPTEGTDPGFFVGFGGSVAISNGLMAIGARNEHTNGFRTGAVEIYRREVGGWVKQPRLAPPQSTPMWATLGHAVAVDDSRVLASDILWGEGNMAPFTGRAYLWEFSAGTETCPQPSGGPALALMYDDSERERLTASVSSLAGRGIGIFVAGTPSSPVAFGAGEMCVGQARRISPPIAFVSGQEWIYADLVHPDWTAPQSTAFQFVYSRRDGVFPQGASSARVVD
;
A
#
# COMPACT_ATOMS: atom_id res chain seq x y z
N MET A 1 63.27 24.42 5.15
CA MET A 1 62.45 24.63 3.94
C MET A 1 61.94 23.28 3.47
N THR A 2 60.86 22.81 4.09
CA THR A 2 60.17 21.57 3.69
C THR A 2 59.11 21.95 2.66
N ARG A 3 59.31 21.48 1.42
CA ARG A 3 58.36 21.58 0.30
C ARG A 3 57.18 20.66 0.58
N THR A 4 55.98 21.20 0.66
CA THR A 4 54.74 20.43 0.56
C THR A 4 54.20 20.56 -0.85
N THR A 5 54.18 19.45 -1.56
CA THR A 5 53.66 19.28 -2.91
C THR A 5 52.13 19.17 -2.83
N TYR A 6 51.39 20.05 -3.51
CA TYR A 6 49.95 19.90 -3.68
C TYR A 6 49.67 18.94 -4.84
N TYR A 7 48.95 17.85 -4.57
CA TYR A 7 48.28 17.05 -5.60
C TYR A 7 46.93 17.71 -5.93
N PRO A 8 46.55 17.88 -7.20
CA PRO A 8 45.19 18.27 -7.53
C PRO A 8 44.28 17.05 -7.33
N LEU A 9 43.48 17.09 -6.26
CA LEU A 9 42.31 16.21 -6.14
C LEU A 9 41.30 16.65 -7.20
N TRP A 10 40.94 15.70 -8.05
CA TRP A 10 39.85 15.84 -9.00
C TRP A 10 38.56 16.07 -8.22
N ALA A 11 38.03 17.29 -8.27
CA ALA A 11 36.68 17.57 -7.81
C ALA A 11 35.71 16.91 -8.80
N ALA A 12 35.11 15.80 -8.39
CA ALA A 12 33.92 15.27 -9.03
C ALA A 12 32.84 16.37 -8.95
N ALA A 13 32.42 16.88 -10.10
CA ALA A 13 31.24 17.72 -10.19
C ALA A 13 30.01 16.85 -9.89
N LEU A 14 29.59 16.80 -8.63
CA LEU A 14 28.24 16.40 -8.27
C LEU A 14 27.32 17.56 -8.66
N VAL A 15 26.78 17.46 -9.87
CA VAL A 15 25.59 18.20 -10.26
C VAL A 15 24.45 17.62 -9.43
N CYS A 16 24.23 18.16 -8.23
CA CYS A 16 22.95 18.04 -7.55
C CYS A 16 21.94 18.88 -8.34
N CYS A 17 21.47 18.33 -9.45
CA CYS A 17 20.06 18.46 -9.75
C CYS A 17 19.38 17.71 -8.61
N SER A 18 18.97 18.42 -7.55
CA SER A 18 17.86 17.91 -6.78
C SER A 18 16.70 17.83 -7.77
N ALA A 19 16.49 16.65 -8.33
CA ALA A 19 15.16 16.22 -8.67
C ALA A 19 14.40 16.35 -7.36
N ILE A 20 13.77 17.51 -7.14
CA ILE A 20 12.67 17.63 -6.21
C ILE A 20 11.67 16.65 -6.82
N SER A 21 11.65 15.42 -6.29
CA SER A 21 10.51 14.56 -6.52
C SER A 21 9.33 15.44 -6.09
N ALA A 22 8.40 15.65 -7.02
CA ALA A 22 7.16 16.32 -6.70
C ALA A 22 6.57 15.54 -5.52
N ALA A 23 6.73 16.05 -4.30
CA ALA A 23 6.20 15.40 -3.13
C ALA A 23 4.69 15.37 -3.35
N GLN A 24 4.14 14.19 -3.60
CA GLN A 24 2.71 14.03 -3.77
C GLN A 24 2.10 14.26 -2.39
N THR A 25 1.51 15.44 -2.19
CA THR A 25 0.85 15.76 -0.93
C THR A 25 -0.45 14.97 -0.86
N VAL A 26 -0.60 14.18 0.20
CA VAL A 26 -1.79 13.39 0.46
C VAL A 26 -2.58 14.10 1.54
N ASN A 27 -3.82 14.47 1.22
CA ASN A 27 -4.78 14.84 2.24
C ASN A 27 -5.28 13.54 2.90
N ASP A 28 -5.23 13.46 4.23
CA ASP A 28 -5.72 12.30 4.97
C ASP A 28 -7.25 12.16 4.88
N VAL A 29 -7.93 13.23 4.44
CA VAL A 29 -9.37 13.24 4.15
C VAL A 29 -9.66 12.59 2.79
N PRO A 30 -10.60 11.63 2.72
CA PRO A 30 -10.98 10.99 1.45
C PRO A 30 -11.59 12.00 0.48
N THR A 31 -11.23 11.88 -0.79
CA THR A 31 -11.79 12.69 -1.89
C THR A 31 -13.23 12.30 -2.20
N ARG A 32 -13.58 11.02 -1.99
CA ARG A 32 -14.92 10.45 -2.22
C ARG A 32 -15.22 9.35 -1.22
N ILE A 33 -16.51 9.15 -0.96
CA ILE A 33 -17.06 8.09 -0.12
C ILE A 33 -18.09 7.33 -0.94
N PHE A 34 -17.94 6.00 -0.97
CA PHE A 34 -18.85 5.08 -1.63
C PHE A 34 -19.73 4.40 -0.61
N GLU A 35 -21.02 4.59 -0.79
CA GLU A 35 -22.06 3.91 -0.03
C GLU A 35 -23.06 3.35 -1.02
N THR A 36 -23.45 2.11 -0.78
CA THR A 36 -24.61 1.54 -1.46
C THR A 36 -25.73 1.44 -0.44
N THR A 37 -26.92 1.89 -0.82
CA THR A 37 -28.13 1.68 -0.04
C THR A 37 -28.60 0.24 -0.24
N ILE A 38 -27.77 -0.74 0.14
CA ILE A 38 -28.25 -2.11 0.32
C ILE A 38 -29.08 -2.03 1.61
N SER A 39 -30.40 -2.14 1.47
CA SER A 39 -31.40 -1.93 2.53
C SER A 39 -31.29 -2.86 3.74
N ASN A 40 -30.24 -3.69 3.80
CA ASN A 40 -30.12 -4.82 4.69
C ASN A 40 -28.83 -4.66 5.51
N SER A 41 -29.02 -4.18 6.74
CA SER A 41 -28.26 -4.54 7.94
C SER A 41 -27.31 -5.74 7.77
N GLY A 42 -25.99 -5.54 7.83
CA GLY A 42 -24.99 -6.61 7.85
C GLY A 42 -24.58 -7.17 6.48
N ALA A 43 -24.72 -6.38 5.41
CA ALA A 43 -24.38 -6.78 4.04
C ALA A 43 -22.87 -6.93 3.77
N ASP A 44 -22.03 -6.45 4.69
CA ASP A 44 -20.57 -6.52 4.62
C ASP A 44 -19.99 -5.81 3.37
N PHE A 45 -20.57 -4.65 2.97
CA PHE A 45 -20.09 -3.90 1.81
C PHE A 45 -18.62 -3.48 1.97
N GLY A 46 -17.85 -3.66 0.90
CA GLY A 46 -16.40 -3.44 0.89
C GLY A 46 -15.60 -4.63 1.42
N SER A 47 -16.18 -5.82 1.55
CA SER A 47 -15.45 -7.05 1.93
C SER A 47 -14.24 -7.32 1.02
N ALA A 48 -14.41 -7.10 -0.28
CA ALA A 48 -13.33 -7.09 -1.25
C ALA A 48 -13.49 -5.87 -2.16
N LEU A 49 -12.36 -5.33 -2.58
CA LEU A 49 -12.25 -4.16 -3.45
C LEU A 49 -11.28 -4.48 -4.58
N GLN A 50 -11.58 -3.99 -5.78
CA GLN A 50 -10.69 -4.01 -6.94
C GLN A 50 -10.76 -2.66 -7.66
N LEU A 51 -9.65 -2.25 -8.25
CA LEU A 51 -9.49 -0.97 -8.91
C LEU A 51 -8.60 -1.18 -10.13
N ASP A 52 -9.12 -0.88 -11.32
CA ASP A 52 -8.36 -0.96 -12.57
C ASP A 52 -8.92 0.05 -13.58
N GLY A 53 -8.07 0.97 -14.02
CA GLY A 53 -8.43 2.05 -14.94
C GLY A 53 -9.65 2.84 -14.47
N ASP A 54 -10.69 2.92 -15.28
CA ASP A 54 -11.91 3.67 -14.96
C ASP A 54 -12.90 2.89 -14.09
N TRP A 55 -12.59 1.65 -13.69
CA TRP A 55 -13.51 0.79 -12.97
C TRP A 55 -13.06 0.54 -11.53
N ALA A 56 -14.02 0.62 -10.62
CA ALA A 56 -13.88 0.15 -9.25
C ALA A 56 -14.97 -0.87 -8.96
N VAL A 57 -14.61 -1.96 -8.29
CA VAL A 57 -15.55 -3.04 -7.95
C VAL A 57 -15.51 -3.25 -6.44
N ALA A 58 -16.69 -3.31 -5.83
CA ALA A 58 -16.86 -3.60 -4.42
C ALA A 58 -17.87 -4.71 -4.22
N SER A 59 -17.60 -5.60 -3.26
CA SER A 59 -18.53 -6.68 -2.91
C SER A 59 -19.23 -6.45 -1.58
N ALA A 60 -20.43 -7.02 -1.46
CA ALA A 60 -21.23 -7.12 -0.24
C ALA A 60 -21.70 -8.57 -0.08
N PRO A 61 -20.84 -9.50 0.37
CA PRO A 61 -21.08 -10.94 0.31
C PRO A 61 -22.20 -11.42 1.23
N ARG A 62 -22.59 -10.64 2.23
CA ARG A 62 -23.71 -10.96 3.11
C ARG A 62 -25.01 -10.28 2.70
N ALA A 63 -25.00 -9.52 1.60
CA ALA A 63 -26.22 -8.93 1.06
C ALA A 63 -27.26 -10.02 0.73
N HIS A 64 -28.51 -9.71 1.03
CA HIS A 64 -29.66 -10.53 0.65
C HIS A 64 -30.19 -10.02 -0.69
N GLY A 65 -30.56 -10.94 -1.59
CA GLY A 65 -31.22 -10.60 -2.84
C GLY A 65 -32.72 -10.42 -2.64
N ALA A 66 -33.44 -10.10 -3.72
CA ALA A 66 -34.88 -9.84 -3.65
C ALA A 66 -35.71 -11.01 -3.08
N LEU A 67 -35.24 -12.25 -3.26
CA LEU A 67 -35.97 -13.48 -2.90
C LEU A 67 -35.16 -14.50 -2.10
N SER A 68 -33.89 -14.23 -1.79
CA SER A 68 -33.00 -15.19 -1.11
C SER A 68 -32.01 -14.51 -0.18
N ASN A 69 -31.71 -15.17 0.94
CA ASN A 69 -30.78 -14.66 1.93
C ASN A 69 -29.32 -14.94 1.56
N GLN A 70 -28.43 -13.99 1.89
CA GLN A 70 -26.98 -14.11 1.74
C GLN A 70 -26.54 -14.56 0.33
N VAL A 71 -27.09 -13.90 -0.70
CA VAL A 71 -26.67 -14.12 -2.10
C VAL A 71 -25.30 -13.53 -2.35
N GLY A 72 -24.99 -12.39 -1.72
CA GLY A 72 -23.83 -11.57 -2.05
C GLY A 72 -24.07 -10.74 -3.31
N ILE A 73 -23.71 -9.46 -3.27
CA ILE A 73 -23.88 -8.51 -4.38
C ILE A 73 -22.52 -7.97 -4.79
N LEU A 74 -22.31 -7.78 -6.10
CA LEU A 74 -21.20 -7.01 -6.66
C LEU A 74 -21.72 -5.66 -7.14
N SER A 75 -21.00 -4.58 -6.79
CA SER A 75 -21.27 -3.23 -7.27
C SER A 75 -20.10 -2.79 -8.15
N PHE A 76 -20.41 -2.46 -9.41
CA PHE A 76 -19.47 -1.95 -10.39
C PHE A 76 -19.65 -0.43 -10.52
N TRP A 77 -18.58 0.30 -10.26
CA TRP A 77 -18.53 1.75 -10.30
C TRP A 77 -17.65 2.17 -11.46
N ARG A 78 -18.11 3.15 -12.23
CA ARG A 78 -17.38 3.68 -13.37
C ARG A 78 -17.00 5.12 -13.13
N ARG A 79 -15.80 5.49 -13.54
CA ARG A 79 -15.31 6.85 -13.48
C ARG A 79 -16.10 7.74 -14.43
N GLU A 80 -16.61 8.85 -13.89
CA GLU A 80 -17.33 9.89 -14.61
C GLU A 80 -16.81 11.25 -14.12
N GLY A 81 -16.02 11.93 -14.97
CA GLY A 81 -15.32 13.16 -14.59
C GLY A 81 -14.29 12.92 -13.47
N ASP A 82 -14.38 13.73 -12.40
CA ASP A 82 -13.53 13.64 -11.20
C ASP A 82 -14.16 12.75 -10.12
N GLY A 83 -14.98 11.78 -10.52
CA GLY A 83 -15.72 10.94 -9.59
C GLY A 83 -16.07 9.59 -10.17
N TYR A 84 -16.82 8.83 -9.41
CA TYR A 84 -17.32 7.51 -9.77
C TYR A 84 -18.82 7.48 -9.54
N SER A 85 -19.55 6.88 -10.47
CA SER A 85 -20.97 6.61 -10.33
C SER A 85 -21.21 5.09 -10.36
N LEU A 86 -22.26 4.66 -9.67
CA LEU A 86 -22.67 3.25 -9.68
C LEU A 86 -23.20 2.93 -11.07
N ALA A 87 -22.45 2.14 -11.84
CA ALA A 87 -22.81 1.75 -13.19
C ALA A 87 -23.73 0.52 -13.19
N GLN A 88 -23.46 -0.45 -12.32
CA GLN A 88 -24.21 -1.71 -12.27
C GLN A 88 -24.12 -2.38 -10.90
N MET A 89 -25.20 -3.06 -10.51
CA MET A 89 -25.17 -4.06 -9.44
C MET A 89 -25.52 -5.43 -10.02
N VAL A 90 -24.85 -6.47 -9.52
CA VAL A 90 -25.03 -7.85 -9.99
C VAL A 90 -25.26 -8.78 -8.80
N GLU A 91 -26.29 -9.61 -8.93
CA GLU A 91 -26.59 -10.75 -8.06
C GLU A 91 -26.20 -12.05 -8.78
N PRO A 92 -25.81 -13.11 -8.05
CA PRO A 92 -25.54 -14.40 -8.67
C PRO A 92 -26.82 -15.00 -9.25
N THR A 93 -26.75 -15.54 -10.47
CA THR A 93 -27.87 -16.23 -11.13
C THR A 93 -27.97 -17.70 -10.73
N ALA A 94 -26.87 -18.31 -10.28
CA ALA A 94 -26.82 -19.69 -9.80
C ALA A 94 -25.60 -19.94 -8.90
N CYS A 95 -25.80 -20.73 -7.84
CA CYS A 95 -24.72 -21.21 -6.97
C CYS A 95 -24.82 -22.70 -6.63
N ALA A 96 -25.99 -23.32 -6.83
CA ALA A 96 -26.18 -24.76 -6.67
C ALA A 96 -26.50 -25.45 -8.02
N PRO A 97 -26.21 -26.76 -8.16
CA PRO A 97 -26.81 -27.56 -9.22
C PRO A 97 -28.34 -27.42 -9.19
N GLY A 98 -28.95 -26.98 -10.29
CA GLY A 98 -30.39 -26.68 -10.35
C GLY A 98 -30.78 -25.21 -10.12
N GLY A 99 -29.81 -24.29 -9.97
CA GLY A 99 -30.06 -22.84 -10.12
C GLY A 99 -30.41 -22.05 -8.85
N GLY A 100 -30.26 -22.62 -7.65
CA GLY A 100 -30.50 -21.89 -6.40
C GLY A 100 -29.42 -20.84 -6.10
N THR A 101 -29.82 -19.73 -5.46
CA THR A 101 -28.95 -18.59 -5.08
C THR A 101 -28.84 -18.37 -3.57
N THR A 102 -29.57 -19.14 -2.76
CA THR A 102 -29.52 -19.08 -1.30
C THR A 102 -28.13 -19.40 -0.78
N ASN A 103 -27.60 -18.56 0.13
CA ASN A 103 -26.27 -18.71 0.74
C ASN A 103 -25.11 -18.79 -0.27
N CYS A 104 -25.23 -18.20 -1.45
CA CYS A 104 -24.11 -18.08 -2.39
C CYS A 104 -22.87 -17.43 -1.75
N ILE A 105 -23.08 -16.35 -0.99
CA ILE A 105 -21.99 -15.52 -0.44
C ILE A 105 -21.04 -15.07 -1.57
N LEU A 106 -21.61 -14.55 -2.66
CA LEU A 106 -20.86 -14.03 -3.81
C LEU A 106 -20.00 -12.82 -3.40
N GLY A 107 -18.78 -12.76 -3.91
CA GLY A 107 -17.88 -11.64 -3.72
C GLY A 107 -17.12 -11.69 -2.40
N ARG A 108 -16.92 -12.87 -1.80
CA ARG A 108 -16.05 -13.00 -0.61
C ARG A 108 -14.62 -12.55 -0.91
N LEU A 109 -14.16 -12.81 -2.14
CA LEU A 109 -12.89 -12.36 -2.72
C LEU A 109 -13.14 -11.97 -4.18
N LEU A 110 -12.37 -11.01 -4.66
CA LEU A 110 -12.40 -10.51 -6.03
C LEU A 110 -10.99 -10.49 -6.61
N ALA A 111 -10.88 -10.71 -7.91
CA ALA A 111 -9.70 -10.40 -8.72
C ALA A 111 -10.18 -9.72 -10.02
N MET A 112 -9.43 -8.73 -10.51
CA MET A 112 -9.79 -7.95 -11.68
C MET A 112 -8.56 -7.72 -12.54
N ASN A 113 -8.73 -7.82 -13.86
CA ASN A 113 -7.76 -7.38 -14.84
C ASN A 113 -8.49 -6.98 -16.13
N GLY A 114 -8.38 -5.71 -16.51
CA GLY A 114 -9.04 -5.10 -17.64
C GLY A 114 -10.55 -5.39 -17.67
N SER A 115 -10.96 -6.16 -18.68
CA SER A 115 -12.37 -6.48 -18.93
C SER A 115 -12.86 -7.73 -18.19
N ILE A 116 -12.10 -8.30 -17.26
CA ILE A 116 -12.48 -9.53 -16.54
C ILE A 116 -12.48 -9.29 -15.03
N VAL A 117 -13.55 -9.75 -14.38
CA VAL A 117 -13.68 -9.78 -12.93
C VAL A 117 -14.06 -11.20 -12.50
N ALA A 118 -13.25 -11.79 -11.63
CA ALA A 118 -13.53 -13.09 -11.03
C ALA A 118 -13.92 -12.91 -9.56
N ALA A 119 -15.03 -13.53 -9.15
CA ALA A 119 -15.60 -13.38 -7.82
C ALA A 119 -15.88 -14.75 -7.19
N SER A 120 -15.35 -14.99 -5.98
CA SER A 120 -15.64 -16.23 -5.25
C SER A 120 -17.02 -16.20 -4.61
N SER A 121 -17.67 -17.36 -4.60
CA SER A 121 -18.91 -17.63 -3.89
C SER A 121 -18.67 -18.82 -2.96
N ALA A 122 -18.46 -18.51 -1.68
CA ALA A 122 -17.96 -19.47 -0.71
C ALA A 122 -18.99 -20.51 -0.25
N GLY A 123 -20.27 -20.15 -0.23
CA GLY A 123 -21.36 -21.09 0.06
C GLY A 123 -21.91 -21.80 -1.17
N GLY A 124 -21.20 -21.71 -2.29
CA GLY A 124 -21.53 -22.36 -3.54
C GLY A 124 -21.23 -23.87 -3.60
N ASP A 125 -21.97 -24.57 -4.48
CA ASP A 125 -21.93 -26.00 -4.85
C ASP A 125 -22.64 -27.01 -3.94
N ILE A 126 -23.97 -26.92 -3.78
CA ILE A 126 -24.74 -27.88 -2.97
C ILE A 126 -25.46 -28.98 -3.78
N ALA A 127 -24.77 -30.12 -3.90
CA ALA A 127 -25.31 -31.44 -3.60
C ALA A 127 -24.14 -32.30 -3.04
N GLY A 128 -23.97 -32.27 -1.72
CA GLY A 128 -22.91 -32.98 -0.98
C GLY A 128 -21.98 -32.13 -0.07
N GLY A 129 -22.24 -30.83 0.10
CA GLY A 129 -21.49 -29.91 1.02
C GLY A 129 -20.94 -28.66 0.31
N ASP A 130 -20.64 -27.60 1.06
CA ASP A 130 -20.16 -26.30 0.53
C ASP A 130 -18.73 -26.39 0.01
N LYS A 131 -18.56 -26.48 -1.31
CA LYS A 131 -17.25 -26.70 -1.96
C LYS A 131 -16.63 -25.42 -2.50
N GLY A 132 -17.43 -24.35 -2.62
CA GLY A 132 -17.04 -23.09 -3.20
C GLY A 132 -17.12 -23.09 -4.74
N LEU A 133 -17.32 -21.92 -5.32
CA LEU A 133 -17.36 -21.70 -6.77
C LEU A 133 -16.86 -20.28 -7.11
N VAL A 134 -16.59 -20.04 -8.39
CA VAL A 134 -16.12 -18.74 -8.88
C VAL A 134 -16.98 -18.29 -10.07
N HIS A 135 -17.56 -17.10 -9.98
CA HIS A 135 -18.22 -16.43 -11.09
C HIS A 135 -17.20 -15.59 -11.85
N VAL A 136 -17.19 -15.71 -13.17
CA VAL A 136 -16.37 -14.87 -14.05
C VAL A 136 -17.27 -13.93 -14.82
N TYR A 137 -17.08 -12.64 -14.62
CA TYR A 137 -17.77 -11.58 -15.33
C TYR A 137 -16.85 -10.97 -16.38
N ARG A 138 -17.41 -10.64 -17.54
CA ARG A 138 -16.70 -9.96 -18.63
C ARG A 138 -17.42 -8.66 -18.98
N LEU A 139 -16.65 -7.59 -19.18
CA LEU A 139 -17.17 -6.32 -19.64
C LEU A 139 -17.53 -6.42 -21.13
N GLN A 140 -18.83 -6.32 -21.44
CA GLN A 140 -19.37 -6.28 -22.79
C GLN A 140 -19.99 -4.90 -23.04
N GLY A 141 -19.32 -4.10 -23.87
CA GLY A 141 -19.70 -2.71 -24.11
C GLY A 141 -19.55 -1.86 -22.84
N GLN A 142 -20.64 -1.66 -22.11
CA GLN A 142 -20.69 -0.89 -20.86
C GLN A 142 -21.28 -1.66 -19.67
N SER A 143 -21.52 -2.97 -19.85
CA SER A 143 -22.16 -3.82 -18.85
C SER A 143 -21.27 -5.02 -18.55
N TRP A 144 -21.20 -5.38 -17.28
CA TRP A 144 -20.55 -6.58 -16.79
C TRP A 144 -21.53 -7.74 -16.85
N GLU A 145 -21.22 -8.73 -17.68
CA GLU A 145 -22.08 -9.89 -17.92
C GLU A 145 -21.39 -11.15 -17.38
N LEU A 146 -22.17 -12.10 -16.86
CA LEU A 146 -21.64 -13.39 -16.42
C LEU A 146 -21.17 -14.16 -17.67
N ALA A 147 -19.86 -14.33 -17.79
CA ALA A 147 -19.24 -15.11 -18.86
C ALA A 147 -19.24 -16.60 -18.52
N ASP A 148 -18.84 -16.96 -17.29
CA ASP A 148 -18.78 -18.36 -16.87
C ASP A 148 -18.99 -18.55 -15.37
N LEU A 149 -19.37 -19.78 -14.99
CA LEU A 149 -19.54 -20.24 -13.63
C LEU A 149 -18.65 -21.44 -13.35
N ILE A 150 -17.47 -21.18 -12.82
CA ILE A 150 -16.44 -22.20 -12.60
C ILE A 150 -16.69 -22.92 -11.28
N ARG A 151 -16.81 -24.25 -11.38
CA ARG A 151 -16.93 -25.16 -10.23
C ARG A 151 -15.63 -25.90 -10.02
N ALA A 152 -15.38 -26.33 -8.79
CA ALA A 152 -14.30 -27.24 -8.48
C ALA A 152 -14.33 -28.49 -9.40
N PRO A 153 -13.26 -28.78 -10.16
CA PRO A 153 -13.18 -29.94 -11.03
C PRO A 153 -13.35 -31.23 -10.23
N ARG A 154 -14.46 -31.97 -10.41
CA ARG A 154 -14.76 -33.16 -9.59
C ARG A 154 -13.86 -34.34 -9.98
N HIS A 155 -13.12 -34.89 -9.01
CA HIS A 155 -12.36 -36.14 -9.19
C HIS A 155 -12.87 -37.24 -8.25
N ALA A 156 -12.73 -38.50 -8.67
CA ALA A 156 -13.32 -39.66 -8.00
C ALA A 156 -12.80 -39.90 -6.56
N THR A 157 -11.67 -39.32 -6.18
CA THR A 157 -10.98 -39.58 -4.90
C THR A 157 -10.81 -38.35 -4.02
N SER A 158 -11.42 -37.21 -4.38
CA SER A 158 -11.18 -35.93 -3.72
C SER A 158 -12.37 -35.43 -2.90
N THR A 159 -12.09 -35.02 -1.66
CA THR A 159 -12.99 -34.18 -0.87
C THR A 159 -12.61 -32.72 -1.11
N PHE A 160 -13.55 -31.97 -1.68
CA PHE A 160 -13.37 -30.55 -1.96
C PHE A 160 -13.91 -29.74 -0.80
N THR A 161 -13.12 -28.78 -0.35
CA THR A 161 -13.57 -27.62 0.43
C THR A 161 -12.77 -26.44 -0.05
N GLY A 162 -13.32 -25.24 0.04
CA GLY A 162 -12.54 -24.01 -0.13
C GLY A 162 -12.10 -23.66 -1.55
N PHE A 163 -12.72 -24.18 -2.61
CA PHE A 163 -12.48 -23.68 -3.97
C PHE A 163 -12.88 -22.20 -4.06
N GLY A 164 -12.05 -21.36 -4.68
CA GLY A 164 -12.19 -19.91 -4.58
C GLY A 164 -11.67 -19.35 -3.25
N SER A 165 -10.74 -20.05 -2.59
CA SER A 165 -10.07 -19.54 -1.37
C SER A 165 -9.14 -18.37 -1.64
N ALA A 166 -8.64 -18.28 -2.88
CA ALA A 166 -7.86 -17.19 -3.44
C ALA A 166 -8.10 -17.16 -4.95
N ILE A 167 -7.97 -15.99 -5.58
CA ILE A 167 -8.17 -15.81 -7.01
C ILE A 167 -7.10 -14.83 -7.51
N GLY A 168 -6.48 -15.12 -8.65
CA GLY A 168 -5.70 -14.17 -9.43
C GLY A 168 -6.12 -14.24 -10.89
N VAL A 169 -6.15 -13.10 -11.57
CA VAL A 169 -6.54 -13.02 -12.99
C VAL A 169 -5.60 -12.07 -13.72
N GLU A 170 -5.16 -12.47 -14.90
CA GLU A 170 -4.35 -11.66 -15.81
C GLU A 170 -4.74 -12.02 -17.24
N GLY A 171 -5.29 -11.06 -17.98
CA GLY A 171 -5.81 -11.29 -19.32
C GLY A 171 -6.69 -12.54 -19.36
N GLU A 172 -6.29 -13.51 -20.18
CA GLU A 172 -7.00 -14.78 -20.35
C GLU A 172 -6.51 -15.92 -19.44
N THR A 173 -5.75 -15.63 -18.39
CA THR A 173 -5.34 -16.63 -17.39
C THR A 173 -6.01 -16.37 -16.05
N LEU A 174 -6.61 -17.41 -15.48
CA LEU A 174 -7.27 -17.37 -14.18
C LEU A 174 -6.69 -18.45 -13.27
N ALA A 175 -6.16 -18.03 -12.11
CA ALA A 175 -5.67 -18.93 -11.07
C ALA A 175 -6.65 -18.96 -9.90
N ILE A 176 -7.09 -20.16 -9.50
CA ILE A 176 -8.02 -20.36 -8.39
C ILE A 176 -7.42 -21.31 -7.36
N GLY A 177 -7.33 -20.83 -6.11
CA GLY A 177 -6.92 -21.64 -4.98
C GLY A 177 -8.07 -22.49 -4.44
N ALA A 178 -7.76 -23.72 -4.02
CA ALA A 178 -8.67 -24.58 -3.27
C ALA A 178 -8.02 -25.08 -1.97
N LEU A 179 -8.17 -24.29 -0.91
CA LEU A 179 -7.66 -24.56 0.42
C LEU A 179 -8.29 -25.85 1.00
N GLY A 180 -7.45 -26.81 1.38
CA GLY A 180 -7.93 -28.06 1.98
C GLY A 180 -8.51 -29.07 0.98
N PHE A 181 -8.35 -28.87 -0.32
CA PHE A 181 -8.54 -29.91 -1.33
C PHE A 181 -7.65 -31.11 -1.01
N GLN A 182 -8.23 -32.32 -0.91
CA GLN A 182 -7.48 -33.54 -0.59
C GLN A 182 -7.50 -34.51 -1.76
N VAL A 183 -6.32 -35.01 -2.14
CA VAL A 183 -6.19 -36.16 -3.05
C VAL A 183 -5.70 -37.36 -2.26
N ALA A 184 -6.33 -38.52 -2.40
CA ALA A 184 -6.04 -39.68 -1.57
C ALA A 184 -4.65 -40.32 -1.80
N SER A 185 -3.96 -40.02 -2.92
CA SER A 185 -2.64 -40.61 -3.21
C SER A 185 -1.88 -39.85 -4.31
N PRO A 186 -0.69 -39.24 -4.01
CA PRO A 186 -0.20 -38.94 -2.67
C PRO A 186 -1.14 -37.97 -1.93
N LEU A 187 -1.13 -37.99 -0.58
CA LEU A 187 -1.92 -37.06 0.25
C LEU A 187 -1.43 -35.62 0.06
N THR A 188 -1.96 -34.94 -0.95
CA THR A 188 -1.78 -33.50 -1.17
C THR A 188 -2.94 -32.77 -0.50
N ARG A 189 -2.63 -31.71 0.24
CA ARG A 189 -3.62 -30.74 0.72
C ARG A 189 -3.32 -29.40 0.05
N GLY A 190 -4.36 -28.65 -0.32
CA GLY A 190 -4.20 -27.37 -1.03
C GLY A 190 -3.75 -27.55 -2.48
N VAL A 191 -4.35 -26.78 -3.38
CA VAL A 191 -4.07 -26.83 -4.82
C VAL A 191 -4.38 -25.47 -5.43
N VAL A 192 -3.70 -25.15 -6.53
CA VAL A 192 -4.07 -24.04 -7.42
C VAL A 192 -4.43 -24.61 -8.77
N HIS A 193 -5.62 -24.28 -9.25
CA HIS A 193 -6.10 -24.63 -10.57
C HIS A 193 -5.89 -23.44 -11.50
N ILE A 194 -5.31 -23.67 -12.66
CA ILE A 194 -5.12 -22.68 -13.72
C ILE A 194 -6.15 -22.95 -14.80
N PHE A 195 -6.88 -21.90 -15.16
CA PHE A 195 -7.89 -21.93 -16.19
C PHE A 195 -7.55 -20.94 -17.30
N GLU A 196 -7.90 -21.32 -18.53
CA GLU A 196 -7.81 -20.48 -19.72
C GLU A 196 -9.11 -20.63 -20.54
N PRO A 197 -9.51 -19.61 -21.30
CA PRO A 197 -10.71 -19.70 -22.11
C PRO A 197 -10.56 -20.72 -23.24
N ASP A 198 -11.63 -21.45 -23.53
CA ASP A 198 -11.68 -22.45 -24.61
C ASP A 198 -12.03 -21.87 -25.98
N GLY A 199 -12.24 -20.56 -26.06
CA GLY A 199 -12.71 -19.84 -27.25
C GLY A 199 -14.24 -19.79 -27.41
N ASN A 200 -15.01 -20.39 -26.51
CA ASN A 200 -16.48 -20.39 -26.48
C ASN A 200 -17.04 -19.83 -25.16
N ASP A 201 -16.34 -18.86 -24.56
CA ASP A 201 -16.68 -18.21 -23.28
C ASP A 201 -16.72 -19.14 -22.06
N HIS A 202 -16.17 -20.36 -22.17
CA HIS A 202 -15.93 -21.25 -21.03
C HIS A 202 -14.46 -21.27 -20.62
N TRP A 203 -14.21 -21.47 -19.34
CA TRP A 203 -12.87 -21.58 -18.77
C TRP A 203 -12.53 -23.05 -18.53
N LEU A 204 -11.50 -23.55 -19.21
CA LEU A 204 -11.00 -24.90 -19.06
C LEU A 204 -9.78 -24.93 -18.15
N GLU A 205 -9.75 -25.90 -17.24
CA GLU A 205 -8.56 -26.15 -16.42
C GLU A 205 -7.43 -26.65 -17.34
N THR A 206 -6.38 -25.84 -17.52
CA THR A 206 -5.21 -26.18 -18.34
C THR A 206 -4.09 -26.79 -17.51
N GLN A 207 -4.01 -26.41 -16.23
CA GLN A 207 -2.96 -26.92 -15.35
C GLN A 207 -3.39 -26.93 -13.89
N ARG A 208 -2.80 -27.87 -13.13
CA ARG A 208 -2.95 -27.96 -11.70
C ARG A 208 -1.60 -27.85 -11.01
N LEU A 209 -1.44 -26.84 -10.16
CA LEU A 209 -0.24 -26.62 -9.36
C LEU A 209 -0.45 -27.23 -7.98
N VAL A 210 0.50 -28.06 -7.57
CA VAL A 210 0.55 -28.68 -6.25
C VAL A 210 1.93 -28.44 -5.67
N GLN A 211 2.02 -28.41 -4.34
CA GLN A 211 3.30 -28.27 -3.68
C GLN A 211 4.21 -29.48 -3.97
N LEU A 212 5.35 -29.21 -4.61
CA LEU A 212 6.35 -30.23 -4.94
C LEU A 212 7.09 -30.76 -3.67
N PRO A 213 7.61 -32.00 -3.69
CA PRO A 213 8.26 -32.59 -2.54
C PRO A 213 9.55 -31.87 -2.07
N PRO A 214 10.01 -32.07 -0.81
CA PRO A 214 9.49 -32.98 0.21
C PRO A 214 8.17 -32.47 0.77
N HIS A 215 7.10 -33.20 0.46
CA HIS A 215 5.73 -32.78 0.70
C HIS A 215 5.51 -32.72 2.19
N GLY A 216 4.81 -31.70 2.66
CA GLY A 216 3.89 -32.01 3.73
C GLY A 216 2.47 -31.83 3.24
N THR A 217 1.58 -32.28 4.09
CA THR A 217 0.13 -32.23 3.93
C THR A 217 -0.38 -30.78 4.13
N ASP A 218 0.30 -29.78 3.55
CA ASP A 218 0.03 -28.35 3.77
C ASP A 218 -1.32 -27.96 3.19
N ALA A 219 -2.35 -27.93 4.03
CA ALA A 219 -3.69 -27.53 3.58
C ALA A 219 -3.77 -26.07 3.09
N ALA A 220 -2.73 -25.26 3.31
CA ALA A 220 -2.69 -23.85 3.01
C ALA A 220 -2.03 -23.49 1.66
N PHE A 221 -1.53 -24.46 0.88
CA PHE A 221 -1.08 -24.14 -0.48
C PHE A 221 -2.24 -23.62 -1.34
N GLY A 222 -2.05 -22.47 -1.99
CA GLY A 222 -3.12 -21.77 -2.73
C GLY A 222 -4.04 -20.92 -1.85
N SER A 223 -3.59 -20.55 -0.65
CA SER A 223 -4.36 -19.70 0.28
C SER A 223 -4.34 -18.20 -0.06
N ALA A 224 -3.35 -17.77 -0.84
CA ALA A 224 -3.22 -16.43 -1.39
C ALA A 224 -2.60 -16.55 -2.78
N LEU A 225 -3.06 -15.71 -3.71
CA LEU A 225 -2.59 -15.67 -5.10
C LEU A 225 -2.42 -14.21 -5.50
N ALA A 226 -1.35 -13.92 -6.22
CA ALA A 226 -1.18 -12.70 -7.02
C ALA A 226 -0.65 -13.13 -8.39
N LEU A 227 -1.28 -12.65 -9.46
CA LEU A 227 -0.96 -13.02 -10.84
C LEU A 227 -0.83 -11.74 -11.65
N GLU A 228 0.39 -11.41 -12.08
CA GLU A 228 0.69 -10.20 -12.84
C GLU A 228 1.86 -10.46 -13.79
N ASN A 229 1.80 -9.88 -14.98
CA ASN A 229 2.84 -9.94 -16.01
C ASN A 229 3.48 -11.34 -16.22
N GLY A 230 2.66 -12.39 -16.29
CA GLY A 230 3.10 -13.78 -16.48
C GLY A 230 3.77 -14.43 -15.26
N VAL A 231 3.72 -13.78 -14.09
CA VAL A 231 4.26 -14.27 -12.81
C VAL A 231 3.12 -14.56 -11.85
N LEU A 232 3.10 -15.77 -11.29
CA LEU A 232 2.13 -16.20 -10.29
C LEU A 232 2.81 -16.44 -8.95
N ALA A 233 2.49 -15.64 -7.93
CA ALA A 233 2.90 -15.86 -6.56
C ALA A 233 1.84 -16.65 -5.78
N VAL A 234 2.23 -17.75 -5.15
CA VAL A 234 1.34 -18.68 -4.43
C VAL A 234 1.74 -18.81 -2.97
N GLY A 235 0.83 -18.43 -2.07
CA GLY A 235 1.02 -18.54 -0.62
C GLY A 235 0.79 -19.95 -0.07
N ALA A 236 1.66 -20.39 0.83
CA ALA A 236 1.57 -21.64 1.60
C ALA A 236 2.05 -21.44 3.05
N TRP A 237 1.11 -21.03 3.91
CA TRP A 237 1.44 -20.55 5.26
C TRP A 237 1.49 -21.63 6.35
N SER A 238 1.30 -22.94 6.09
CA SER A 238 1.27 -23.93 7.18
C SER A 238 2.53 -24.79 7.33
N LEU A 239 3.39 -24.90 6.31
CA LEU A 239 4.68 -25.63 6.38
C LEU A 239 5.90 -24.77 6.05
N GLY A 240 6.36 -24.02 7.06
CA GLY A 240 7.56 -23.18 6.95
C GLY A 240 7.34 -21.85 6.25
N TRP A 241 6.07 -21.41 6.18
CA TRP A 241 5.62 -20.08 5.77
C TRP A 241 6.33 -19.55 4.52
N ARG A 242 5.86 -20.01 3.36
CA ARG A 242 6.52 -19.75 2.08
C ARG A 242 5.57 -19.16 1.05
N VAL A 243 6.16 -18.50 0.07
CA VAL A 243 5.53 -18.09 -1.18
C VAL A 243 6.30 -18.76 -2.32
N GLN A 244 5.60 -19.47 -3.20
CA GLN A 244 6.18 -20.07 -4.39
C GLN A 244 5.87 -19.19 -5.59
N ILE A 245 6.91 -18.80 -6.32
CA ILE A 245 6.81 -18.01 -7.54
C ILE A 245 6.84 -18.97 -8.72
N TYR A 246 5.84 -18.86 -9.57
CA TYR A 246 5.71 -19.63 -10.80
C TYR A 246 5.79 -18.69 -11.99
N GLU A 247 6.38 -19.19 -13.07
CA GLU A 247 6.38 -18.52 -14.38
C GLU A 247 5.90 -19.48 -15.45
N LYS A 248 5.26 -18.92 -16.48
CA LYS A 248 4.73 -19.68 -17.61
C LYS A 248 5.75 -19.71 -18.75
N THR A 249 6.32 -20.88 -19.01
CA THR A 249 7.20 -21.10 -20.17
C THR A 249 6.55 -22.09 -21.13
N ALA A 250 6.42 -21.69 -22.40
CA ALA A 250 5.83 -22.53 -23.46
C ALA A 250 4.45 -23.12 -23.09
N GLY A 251 3.60 -22.34 -22.42
CA GLY A 251 2.27 -22.76 -22.00
C GLY A 251 2.19 -23.45 -20.63
N VAL A 252 3.32 -23.74 -19.99
CA VAL A 252 3.37 -24.51 -18.73
C VAL A 252 3.90 -23.64 -17.60
N TRP A 253 3.16 -23.59 -16.50
CA TRP A 253 3.59 -22.98 -15.25
C TRP A 253 4.55 -23.90 -14.49
N SER A 254 5.73 -23.39 -14.15
CA SER A 254 6.71 -24.10 -13.32
C SER A 254 7.23 -23.21 -12.22
N ILE A 255 7.64 -23.79 -11.10
CA ILE A 255 8.24 -23.05 -9.98
C ILE A 255 9.57 -22.45 -10.47
N ASP A 256 9.68 -21.13 -10.35
CA ASP A 256 10.90 -20.38 -10.56
C ASP A 256 11.63 -20.16 -9.22
N GLN A 257 10.90 -19.74 -8.18
CA GLN A 257 11.48 -19.40 -6.87
C GLN A 257 10.62 -19.92 -5.70
N THR A 258 11.26 -20.18 -4.56
CA THR A 258 10.57 -20.27 -3.26
C THR A 258 11.11 -19.20 -2.32
N VAL A 259 10.25 -18.26 -1.94
CA VAL A 259 10.51 -17.22 -0.96
C VAL A 259 10.05 -17.72 0.41
N ILE A 260 10.91 -17.63 1.41
CA ILE A 260 10.61 -18.00 2.80
C ILE A 260 10.66 -16.77 3.70
N SER A 261 9.93 -16.82 4.81
CA SER A 261 9.98 -15.78 5.83
C SER A 261 11.43 -15.54 6.31
N PRO A 262 11.94 -14.30 6.30
CA PRO A 262 13.25 -13.98 6.87
C PRO A 262 13.20 -13.95 8.42
N LEU A 263 12.00 -13.95 9.01
CA LEU A 263 11.83 -14.07 10.45
C LEU A 263 11.98 -15.54 10.86
N THR A 264 13.21 -15.97 11.09
CA THR A 264 13.53 -17.31 11.61
C THR A 264 13.85 -17.31 13.11
N ASN A 265 14.14 -16.15 13.70
CA ASN A 265 14.42 -15.91 15.12
C ASN A 265 14.40 -14.39 15.44
N GLY A 266 14.42 -14.00 16.72
CA GLY A 266 14.55 -12.60 17.16
C GLY A 266 13.35 -12.02 17.94
N PRO A 267 13.42 -10.76 18.41
CA PRO A 267 12.41 -10.16 19.30
C PRO A 267 11.03 -9.93 18.66
N HIS A 268 10.94 -10.02 17.33
CA HIS A 268 9.70 -9.91 16.56
C HIS A 268 9.30 -11.23 15.88
N PHE A 269 10.00 -12.33 16.20
CA PHE A 269 9.62 -13.66 15.76
C PHE A 269 8.49 -14.20 16.65
N ASP A 270 7.36 -14.53 16.04
CA ASP A 270 6.27 -15.24 16.69
C ASP A 270 6.01 -16.54 15.92
N PRO A 271 6.03 -17.72 16.56
CA PRO A 271 5.79 -19.01 15.91
C PRO A 271 4.38 -19.16 15.32
N SER A 272 3.47 -18.22 15.60
CA SER A 272 2.16 -18.11 14.97
C SER A 272 2.15 -17.24 13.70
N ILE A 273 3.31 -16.68 13.28
CA ILE A 273 3.43 -15.90 12.05
C ILE A 273 3.00 -16.73 10.84
N LYS A 274 2.09 -16.17 10.04
CA LYS A 274 1.64 -16.76 8.77
C LYS A 274 2.13 -15.89 7.61
N PHE A 275 3.41 -16.01 7.28
CA PHE A 275 3.99 -15.37 6.09
C PHE A 275 3.38 -15.98 4.83
N GLY A 276 3.04 -15.14 3.85
CA GLY A 276 2.39 -15.57 2.61
C GLY A 276 0.87 -15.69 2.69
N ARG A 277 0.23 -15.15 3.74
CA ARG A 277 -1.24 -15.14 3.86
C ARG A 277 -1.89 -14.04 3.02
N VAL A 278 -1.21 -12.91 2.83
CA VAL A 278 -1.60 -11.83 1.93
C VAL A 278 -0.40 -11.54 1.05
N ILE A 279 -0.62 -11.45 -0.25
CA ILE A 279 0.41 -11.25 -1.26
C ILE A 279 -0.13 -10.20 -2.24
N ALA A 280 0.74 -9.28 -2.64
CA ALA A 280 0.47 -8.36 -3.74
C ALA A 280 1.69 -8.33 -4.66
N LEU A 281 1.44 -8.33 -5.97
CA LEU A 281 2.42 -8.07 -7.02
C LEU A 281 2.08 -6.74 -7.66
N ASP A 282 3.10 -5.98 -8.05
CA ASP A 282 2.85 -4.80 -8.87
C ASP A 282 2.55 -5.21 -10.33
N PRO A 283 1.93 -4.35 -11.15
CA PRO A 283 1.59 -4.67 -12.54
C PRO A 283 2.77 -5.06 -13.42
N THR A 284 4.01 -4.68 -13.06
CA THR A 284 5.20 -5.09 -13.80
C THR A 284 5.79 -6.42 -13.32
N ALA A 285 5.26 -6.98 -12.23
CA ALA A 285 5.76 -8.15 -11.50
C ALA A 285 7.23 -8.05 -11.07
N ASN A 286 7.70 -6.82 -10.81
CA ASN A 286 9.05 -6.55 -10.32
C ASN A 286 9.08 -6.33 -8.81
N VAL A 287 7.95 -6.05 -8.18
CA VAL A 287 7.84 -5.86 -6.74
C VAL A 287 6.80 -6.81 -6.18
N LEU A 288 7.22 -7.60 -5.19
CA LEU A 288 6.38 -8.53 -4.46
C LEU A 288 6.29 -8.08 -3.00
N ALA A 289 5.08 -7.82 -2.54
CA ALA A 289 4.78 -7.57 -1.13
C ALA A 289 4.17 -8.82 -0.49
N VAL A 290 4.77 -9.30 0.59
CA VAL A 290 4.31 -10.48 1.33
C VAL A 290 4.04 -10.12 2.78
N ALA A 291 2.79 -10.21 3.20
CA ALA A 291 2.41 -9.91 4.58
C ALA A 291 2.44 -11.15 5.49
N THR A 292 2.68 -10.90 6.77
CA THR A 292 2.42 -11.84 7.86
C THR A 292 0.97 -11.72 8.33
N ASN A 293 0.51 -12.61 9.21
CA ASN A 293 -0.80 -12.45 9.83
C ASN A 293 -0.81 -11.22 10.76
N SER A 294 -1.85 -10.43 10.56
CA SER A 294 -2.27 -9.27 11.37
C SER A 294 -2.52 -9.55 12.87
N ASN A 295 -2.42 -10.79 13.34
CA ASN A 295 -2.85 -11.21 14.67
C ASN A 295 -1.68 -11.63 15.59
N SER A 296 -0.44 -11.52 15.11
CA SER A 296 0.77 -11.70 15.90
C SER A 296 1.76 -10.58 15.59
N ALA A 297 2.51 -10.12 16.60
CA ALA A 297 3.56 -9.10 16.46
C ALA A 297 3.17 -7.82 15.68
N HIS A 298 1.90 -7.39 15.78
CA HIS A 298 1.31 -6.22 15.11
C HIS A 298 1.24 -6.30 13.57
N GLY A 299 1.82 -7.34 12.96
CA GLY A 299 1.89 -7.54 11.52
C GLY A 299 3.12 -6.93 10.88
N SER A 300 3.56 -7.47 9.76
CA SER A 300 4.66 -6.95 8.94
C SER A 300 4.42 -7.25 7.47
N VAL A 301 4.96 -6.42 6.59
CA VAL A 301 4.96 -6.61 5.14
C VAL A 301 6.41 -6.61 4.67
N PHE A 302 6.82 -7.70 4.04
CA PHE A 302 8.14 -7.86 3.45
C PHE A 302 8.06 -7.49 1.98
N VAL A 303 8.97 -6.63 1.53
CA VAL A 303 9.01 -6.17 0.15
C VAL A 303 10.22 -6.77 -0.53
N TYR A 304 9.97 -7.44 -1.64
CA TYR A 304 10.99 -8.05 -2.48
C TYR A 304 10.99 -7.37 -3.83
N GLU A 305 12.18 -7.12 -4.38
CA GLU A 305 12.34 -6.63 -5.75
C GLU A 305 13.00 -7.67 -6.63
N ARG A 306 12.54 -7.77 -7.87
CA ARG A 306 13.07 -8.69 -8.85
C ARG A 306 14.44 -8.19 -9.33
N SER A 307 15.47 -8.97 -9.04
CA SER A 307 16.84 -8.67 -9.40
C SER A 307 17.01 -8.72 -10.92
N THR A 308 17.54 -7.65 -11.50
CA THR A 308 17.88 -7.60 -12.93
C THR A 308 19.06 -8.49 -13.31
N THR A 309 19.81 -8.98 -12.31
CA THR A 309 20.96 -9.86 -12.53
C THR A 309 20.58 -11.33 -12.43
N THR A 310 19.80 -11.70 -11.41
CA THR A 310 19.44 -13.11 -11.15
C THR A 310 18.05 -13.48 -11.65
N GLY A 311 17.19 -12.49 -11.92
CA GLY A 311 15.78 -12.70 -12.26
C GLY A 311 14.91 -13.11 -11.07
N GLN A 312 15.47 -13.23 -9.86
CA GLN A 312 14.80 -13.70 -8.65
C GLN A 312 14.35 -12.53 -7.77
N PHE A 313 13.31 -12.71 -6.96
CA PHE A 313 12.89 -11.75 -5.94
C PHE A 313 13.85 -11.75 -4.75
N GLU A 314 14.45 -10.60 -4.47
CA GLU A 314 15.38 -10.37 -3.36
C GLU A 314 14.75 -9.41 -2.34
N LEU A 315 14.91 -9.71 -1.05
CA LEU A 315 14.33 -8.88 0.02
C LEU A 315 15.01 -7.51 0.03
N VAL A 316 14.24 -6.44 -0.13
CA VAL A 316 14.75 -5.05 -0.09
C VAL A 316 14.27 -4.28 1.12
N ASP A 317 13.10 -4.63 1.68
CA ASP A 317 12.53 -3.88 2.79
C ASP A 317 11.63 -4.72 3.70
N ARG A 318 11.45 -4.26 4.94
CA ARG A 318 10.44 -4.76 5.87
C ARG A 318 9.68 -3.57 6.46
N LEU A 319 8.42 -3.48 6.09
CA LEU A 319 7.48 -2.50 6.58
C LEU A 319 6.74 -3.06 7.81
N PHE A 320 6.61 -2.25 8.86
CA PHE A 320 5.94 -2.62 10.09
C PHE A 320 5.37 -1.38 10.79
N PRO A 321 4.38 -1.53 11.69
CA PRO A 321 3.82 -0.41 12.43
C PRO A 321 4.88 0.29 13.29
N THR A 322 5.05 1.60 13.09
CA THR A 322 5.94 2.46 13.89
C THR A 322 5.22 3.19 15.02
N GLU A 323 3.89 3.18 15.01
CA GLU A 323 2.98 3.94 15.88
C GLU A 323 1.77 3.07 16.23
N GLY A 324 0.98 3.45 17.24
CA GLY A 324 -0.27 2.75 17.60
C GLY A 324 -0.08 1.37 18.24
N THR A 325 1.15 1.00 18.60
CA THR A 325 1.53 -0.32 19.11
C THR A 325 1.20 -0.51 20.60
N ASP A 326 -0.04 -0.26 21.00
CA ASP A 326 -0.48 -0.40 22.39
C ASP A 326 -0.30 -1.86 22.87
N PRO A 327 0.36 -2.09 24.02
CA PRO A 327 0.56 -3.43 24.55
C PRO A 327 -0.79 -4.15 24.75
N GLY A 328 -1.00 -5.26 24.03
CA GLY A 328 -2.20 -6.08 24.11
C GLY A 328 -3.21 -5.90 22.97
N PHE A 329 -2.95 -4.98 22.02
CA PHE A 329 -3.80 -4.76 20.85
C PHE A 329 -3.01 -4.95 19.55
N PHE A 330 -3.44 -5.91 18.72
CA PHE A 330 -2.89 -6.07 17.37
C PHE A 330 -3.57 -5.07 16.42
N VAL A 331 -2.82 -4.07 15.95
CA VAL A 331 -3.29 -3.02 15.02
C VAL A 331 -3.70 -3.56 13.64
N GLY A 332 -3.28 -4.79 13.38
CA GLY A 332 -3.75 -5.55 12.24
C GLY A 332 -3.10 -5.19 10.90
N PHE A 333 -1.91 -4.59 10.95
CA PHE A 333 -1.11 -4.22 9.78
C PHE A 333 -0.80 -5.43 8.89
N GLY A 334 -0.78 -5.23 7.58
CA GLY A 334 -0.67 -6.32 6.62
C GLY A 334 -1.92 -7.20 6.54
N GLY A 335 -3.05 -6.71 7.09
CA GLY A 335 -4.35 -7.39 6.97
C GLY A 335 -4.86 -7.43 5.52
N SER A 336 -4.50 -6.42 4.75
CA SER A 336 -4.72 -6.27 3.32
C SER A 336 -3.53 -5.47 2.75
N VAL A 337 -3.10 -5.77 1.53
CA VAL A 337 -1.98 -5.11 0.85
C VAL A 337 -2.33 -5.01 -0.62
N ALA A 338 -2.11 -3.83 -1.21
CA ALA A 338 -2.19 -3.63 -2.65
C ALA A 338 -1.04 -2.70 -3.08
N ILE A 339 -0.52 -2.93 -4.27
CA ILE A 339 0.63 -2.22 -4.81
C ILE A 339 0.42 -1.97 -6.30
N SER A 340 0.69 -0.75 -6.76
CA SER A 340 0.79 -0.44 -8.18
C SER A 340 1.81 0.68 -8.39
N ASN A 341 2.71 0.50 -9.36
CA ASN A 341 3.59 1.54 -9.89
C ASN A 341 4.27 2.41 -8.82
N GLY A 342 4.84 1.76 -7.80
CA GLY A 342 5.58 2.44 -6.73
C GLY A 342 4.69 3.07 -5.64
N LEU A 343 3.39 2.87 -5.66
CA LEU A 343 2.46 3.18 -4.57
C LEU A 343 2.01 1.89 -3.91
N MET A 344 2.14 1.80 -2.59
CA MET A 344 1.67 0.67 -1.79
C MET A 344 0.74 1.16 -0.70
N ALA A 345 -0.39 0.47 -0.55
CA ALA A 345 -1.34 0.68 0.54
C ALA A 345 -1.42 -0.60 1.40
N ILE A 346 -1.36 -0.42 2.71
CA ILE A 346 -1.39 -1.51 3.69
C ILE A 346 -2.47 -1.24 4.72
N GLY A 347 -3.44 -2.15 4.84
CA GLY A 347 -4.50 -2.04 5.84
C GLY A 347 -4.02 -2.37 7.25
N ALA A 348 -4.36 -1.50 8.19
CA ALA A 348 -4.18 -1.65 9.64
C ALA A 348 -5.55 -1.52 10.34
N ARG A 349 -6.45 -2.46 10.04
CA ARG A 349 -7.89 -2.38 10.36
C ARG A 349 -8.27 -2.27 11.84
N ASN A 350 -7.36 -2.51 12.76
CA ASN A 350 -7.62 -2.40 14.21
C ASN A 350 -6.86 -1.21 14.83
N GLU A 351 -6.18 -0.39 14.03
CA GLU A 351 -5.48 0.80 14.50
C GLU A 351 -6.44 1.79 15.19
N HIS A 352 -5.94 2.49 16.19
CA HIS A 352 -6.68 3.47 16.97
C HIS A 352 -6.60 4.88 16.34
N THR A 353 -7.08 5.04 15.10
CA THR A 353 -7.00 6.32 14.36
C THR A 353 -8.33 7.06 14.36
N ASN A 354 -8.41 8.23 15.01
CA ASN A 354 -9.65 8.99 15.22
C ASN A 354 -10.74 8.24 16.01
N GLY A 355 -10.39 7.16 16.72
CA GLY A 355 -11.30 6.40 17.57
C GLY A 355 -10.71 5.06 18.04
N PHE A 356 -11.45 4.32 18.85
CA PHE A 356 -11.02 3.00 19.31
C PHE A 356 -11.25 1.95 18.22
N ARG A 357 -10.16 1.34 17.72
CA ARG A 357 -10.17 0.32 16.65
C ARG A 357 -11.05 0.76 15.49
N THR A 358 -10.71 1.89 14.89
CA THR A 358 -11.40 2.50 13.75
C THR A 358 -10.66 2.21 12.43
N GLY A 359 -9.44 1.69 12.54
CA GLY A 359 -8.60 1.28 11.42
C GLY A 359 -7.89 2.45 10.75
N ALA A 360 -6.89 2.11 9.94
CA ALA A 360 -6.13 3.03 9.11
C ALA A 360 -5.58 2.31 7.89
N VAL A 361 -5.10 3.08 6.91
CA VAL A 361 -4.31 2.57 5.80
C VAL A 361 -2.96 3.27 5.79
N GLU A 362 -1.89 2.49 5.92
CA GLU A 362 -0.53 2.98 5.82
C GLU A 362 -0.12 3.05 4.35
N ILE A 363 0.45 4.19 3.94
CA ILE A 363 0.86 4.43 2.56
C ILE A 363 2.38 4.47 2.48
N TYR A 364 2.93 3.78 1.49
CA TYR A 364 4.34 3.81 1.16
C TYR A 364 4.52 4.14 -0.31
N ARG A 365 5.54 4.95 -0.61
CA ARG A 365 5.95 5.25 -1.98
C ARG A 365 7.39 4.83 -2.22
N ARG A 366 7.64 4.30 -3.40
CA ARG A 366 8.99 3.97 -3.84
C ARG A 366 9.71 5.25 -4.27
N GLU A 367 10.78 5.58 -3.58
CA GLU A 367 11.64 6.72 -3.86
C GLU A 367 13.08 6.28 -4.13
N VAL A 368 13.95 7.25 -4.44
CA VAL A 368 15.40 7.00 -4.57
C VAL A 368 15.93 6.65 -3.18
N GLY A 369 16.14 5.36 -2.93
CA GLY A 369 16.65 4.86 -1.64
C GLY A 369 15.76 3.82 -0.95
N GLY A 370 14.55 3.54 -1.47
CA GLY A 370 13.67 2.49 -0.95
C GLY A 370 12.21 2.93 -0.82
N TRP A 371 11.46 2.23 0.04
CA TRP A 371 10.06 2.56 0.32
C TRP A 371 9.96 3.57 1.46
N VAL A 372 9.40 4.74 1.16
CA VAL A 372 9.24 5.85 2.11
C VAL A 372 7.78 5.91 2.55
N LYS A 373 7.57 5.91 3.88
CA LYS A 373 6.26 6.06 4.50
C LYS A 373 5.71 7.46 4.22
N GLN A 374 4.47 7.52 3.75
CA GLN A 374 3.72 8.75 3.48
C GLN A 374 2.70 9.00 4.62
N PRO A 375 2.02 10.16 4.65
CA PRO A 375 0.88 10.35 5.55
C PRO A 375 -0.12 9.20 5.39
N ARG A 376 -0.49 8.57 6.52
CA ARG A 376 -1.48 7.49 6.53
C ARG A 376 -2.86 8.04 6.20
N LEU A 377 -3.74 7.18 5.69
CA LEU A 377 -5.14 7.51 5.44
C LEU A 377 -5.97 7.14 6.66
N ALA A 378 -6.76 8.10 7.13
CA ALA A 378 -7.56 7.98 8.34
C ALA A 378 -9.05 7.98 8.00
N PRO A 379 -9.89 7.30 8.81
CA PRO A 379 -11.33 7.43 8.66
C PRO A 379 -11.76 8.85 9.10
N PRO A 380 -12.91 9.37 8.61
CA PRO A 380 -13.43 10.67 9.01
C PRO A 380 -13.53 10.85 10.54
N GLN A 381 -13.36 12.06 11.07
CA GLN A 381 -13.31 12.29 12.53
C GLN A 381 -14.58 11.90 13.30
N SER A 382 -15.72 11.76 12.63
CA SER A 382 -16.99 11.34 13.23
C SER A 382 -17.26 9.83 13.10
N THR A 383 -16.23 9.02 12.88
CA THR A 383 -16.38 7.58 12.63
C THR A 383 -16.78 6.85 13.92
N PRO A 384 -17.82 5.99 13.89
CA PRO A 384 -18.20 5.16 15.03
C PRO A 384 -17.04 4.31 15.55
N MET A 385 -17.05 3.99 16.85
CA MET A 385 -16.14 2.98 17.40
C MET A 385 -16.29 1.67 16.61
N TRP A 386 -15.20 0.89 16.49
CA TRP A 386 -15.17 -0.39 15.76
C TRP A 386 -15.25 -0.31 14.23
N ALA A 387 -15.14 0.87 13.63
CA ALA A 387 -14.80 0.96 12.21
C ALA A 387 -13.52 0.19 11.89
N THR A 388 -13.38 -0.27 10.65
CA THR A 388 -12.33 -1.19 10.24
C THR A 388 -11.66 -0.72 8.96
N LEU A 389 -11.41 0.59 8.86
CA LEU A 389 -10.74 1.14 7.68
C LEU A 389 -9.45 0.37 7.37
N GLY A 390 -9.29 -0.04 6.12
CA GLY A 390 -8.21 -0.93 5.69
C GLY A 390 -8.57 -2.40 5.81
N HIS A 391 -9.85 -2.75 5.92
CA HIS A 391 -10.32 -4.14 5.83
C HIS A 391 -9.88 -4.75 4.49
N ALA A 392 -10.24 -4.10 3.38
CA ALA A 392 -9.69 -4.33 2.06
C ALA A 392 -9.09 -3.03 1.53
N VAL A 393 -8.05 -3.15 0.69
CA VAL A 393 -7.43 -2.05 -0.03
C VAL A 393 -7.25 -2.45 -1.49
N ALA A 394 -7.41 -1.49 -2.40
CA ALA A 394 -7.08 -1.62 -3.81
C ALA A 394 -6.35 -0.35 -4.26
N VAL A 395 -5.39 -0.51 -5.16
CA VAL A 395 -4.47 0.57 -5.57
C VAL A 395 -4.31 0.54 -7.08
N ASP A 396 -4.28 1.72 -7.68
CA ASP A 396 -3.66 1.96 -8.98
C ASP A 396 -2.63 3.09 -8.88
N ASP A 397 -2.07 3.50 -10.01
CA ASP A 397 -0.98 4.47 -10.14
C ASP A 397 -1.10 5.71 -9.24
N SER A 398 -2.33 6.18 -9.04
CA SER A 398 -2.60 7.44 -8.35
C SER A 398 -3.76 7.36 -7.38
N ARG A 399 -4.37 6.20 -7.15
CA ARG A 399 -5.57 6.09 -6.34
C ARG A 399 -5.49 4.95 -5.35
N VAL A 400 -6.06 5.18 -4.18
CA VAL A 400 -6.23 4.16 -3.15
C VAL A 400 -7.69 4.09 -2.78
N LEU A 401 -8.28 2.92 -2.93
CA LEU A 401 -9.60 2.58 -2.44
C LEU A 401 -9.44 1.72 -1.18
N ALA A 402 -10.12 2.08 -0.10
CA ALA A 402 -10.08 1.28 1.14
C ALA A 402 -11.47 1.16 1.76
N SER A 403 -11.77 0.00 2.33
CA SER A 403 -13.07 -0.26 2.94
C SER A 403 -13.03 -0.27 4.46
N ASP A 404 -14.19 0.06 5.00
CA ASP A 404 -14.61 -0.15 6.38
C ASP A 404 -15.90 -0.97 6.36
N ILE A 405 -15.81 -2.25 6.70
CA ILE A 405 -16.93 -3.20 6.65
C ILE A 405 -17.86 -3.07 7.87
N LEU A 406 -17.38 -2.51 8.98
CA LEU A 406 -18.12 -2.36 10.23
C LEU A 406 -18.66 -0.94 10.42
N TRP A 407 -18.82 -0.19 9.33
CA TRP A 407 -19.44 1.13 9.38
C TRP A 407 -20.98 1.03 9.52
N GLY A 408 -21.59 1.87 10.37
CA GLY A 408 -23.05 2.03 10.48
C GLY A 408 -23.48 3.39 11.08
N GLU A 409 -24.69 3.87 10.76
CA GLU A 409 -25.18 5.18 11.22
C GLU A 409 -25.72 5.16 12.67
N GLY A 410 -24.94 5.67 13.63
CA GLY A 410 -25.38 5.86 15.02
C GLY A 410 -25.02 4.71 15.96
N ASN A 411 -25.23 4.92 17.27
CA ASN A 411 -24.87 3.95 18.31
C ASN A 411 -25.74 2.69 18.17
N MET A 412 -25.17 1.63 17.57
CA MET A 412 -25.78 0.32 17.34
C MET A 412 -26.68 0.17 16.10
N ALA A 413 -26.55 1.05 15.09
CA ALA A 413 -27.11 0.73 13.79
C ALA A 413 -26.38 -0.47 13.16
N PRO A 414 -27.09 -1.32 12.41
CA PRO A 414 -26.48 -2.48 11.80
C PRO A 414 -25.48 -2.05 10.73
N PHE A 415 -24.30 -2.67 10.75
CA PHE A 415 -23.20 -2.30 9.86
C PHE A 415 -23.57 -2.50 8.39
N THR A 416 -23.51 -1.44 7.60
CA THR A 416 -23.76 -1.48 6.15
C THR A 416 -22.46 -1.60 5.36
N GLY A 417 -21.35 -1.13 5.95
CA GLY A 417 -20.05 -1.04 5.29
C GLY A 417 -19.94 0.18 4.38
N ARG A 418 -18.70 0.61 4.11
CA ARG A 418 -18.38 1.82 3.33
C ARG A 418 -17.02 1.65 2.66
N ALA A 419 -16.81 2.29 1.51
CA ALA A 419 -15.49 2.41 0.89
C ALA A 419 -15.12 3.87 0.65
N TYR A 420 -13.84 4.17 0.70
CA TYR A 420 -13.29 5.51 0.67
C TYR A 420 -12.21 5.57 -0.41
N LEU A 421 -12.20 6.64 -1.20
CA LEU A 421 -11.21 6.87 -2.25
C LEU A 421 -10.37 8.10 -1.96
N TRP A 422 -9.06 7.90 -2.07
CA TRP A 422 -8.07 8.96 -2.08
C TRP A 422 -7.40 8.98 -3.44
N GLU A 423 -7.29 10.18 -3.98
CA GLU A 423 -6.52 10.44 -5.20
C GLU A 423 -5.22 11.16 -4.82
N PHE A 424 -4.13 10.67 -5.39
CA PHE A 424 -2.77 11.14 -5.18
C PHE A 424 -2.37 11.85 -6.46
N SER A 425 -2.35 13.16 -6.42
CA SER A 425 -1.82 13.93 -7.54
C SER A 425 -0.30 13.85 -7.53
N ALA A 426 0.30 13.63 -8.70
CA ALA A 426 1.67 14.08 -8.93
C ALA A 426 1.70 15.56 -8.57
N GLY A 427 2.46 15.92 -7.53
CA GLY A 427 2.54 17.29 -7.08
C GLY A 427 2.97 18.18 -8.23
N THR A 428 2.03 18.77 -8.97
CA THR A 428 2.26 20.06 -9.60
C THR A 428 2.06 21.14 -8.55
N GLU A 429 2.68 20.94 -7.37
CA GLU A 429 3.17 22.10 -6.66
C GLU A 429 4.34 22.60 -7.51
N THR A 430 4.01 23.43 -8.50
CA THR A 430 4.80 24.63 -8.62
C THR A 430 4.73 25.23 -7.22
N CYS A 431 5.80 25.11 -6.43
CA CYS A 431 6.09 26.17 -5.48
C CYS A 431 5.74 27.45 -6.24
N PRO A 432 4.82 28.31 -5.77
CA PRO A 432 4.73 29.64 -6.35
C PRO A 432 6.14 30.16 -6.20
N GLN A 433 6.91 30.15 -7.28
CA GLN A 433 8.28 30.58 -7.28
C GLN A 433 8.18 31.99 -6.71
N PRO A 434 8.69 32.27 -5.49
CA PRO A 434 8.87 33.64 -5.11
C PRO A 434 9.98 34.08 -6.04
N SER A 435 9.60 34.73 -7.13
CA SER A 435 10.48 35.30 -8.14
C SER A 435 11.83 35.74 -7.52
N GLY A 436 12.86 34.88 -7.71
CA GLY A 436 14.25 35.17 -7.34
C GLY A 436 14.62 35.15 -5.85
N GLY A 437 14.19 34.16 -5.06
CA GLY A 437 14.74 33.91 -3.71
C GLY A 437 16.09 33.15 -3.72
N PRO A 438 16.97 33.34 -2.71
CA PRO A 438 18.21 32.57 -2.59
C PRO A 438 17.98 31.12 -2.12
N ALA A 439 18.80 30.19 -2.60
CA ALA A 439 18.83 28.80 -2.14
C ALA A 439 19.84 28.63 -0.99
N LEU A 440 19.48 27.85 0.05
CA LEU A 440 20.30 27.57 1.22
C LEU A 440 20.72 26.10 1.22
N ALA A 441 22.01 25.83 1.32
CA ALA A 441 22.57 24.50 1.59
C ALA A 441 23.32 24.51 2.92
N LEU A 442 23.15 23.43 3.69
CA LEU A 442 23.83 23.24 4.97
C LEU A 442 24.79 22.06 4.81
N MET A 443 26.06 22.26 5.20
CA MET A 443 27.03 21.19 5.30
C MET A 443 27.47 21.04 6.75
N TYR A 444 27.41 19.80 7.23
CA TYR A 444 27.92 19.38 8.53
C TYR A 444 29.34 18.83 8.32
N ASP A 445 30.31 19.38 9.05
CA ASP A 445 31.70 18.91 9.01
C ASP A 445 31.99 18.09 10.27
N ASP A 446 32.10 16.78 10.12
CA ASP A 446 32.38 15.82 11.21
C ASP A 446 33.79 15.98 11.81
N SER A 447 34.69 16.73 11.17
CA SER A 447 36.09 16.86 11.61
C SER A 447 36.29 17.84 12.77
N GLU A 448 35.37 18.79 12.96
CA GLU A 448 35.29 19.65 14.13
C GLU A 448 33.82 19.76 14.55
N ARG A 449 33.44 19.13 15.67
CA ARG A 449 32.07 19.01 16.25
C ARG A 449 31.32 20.34 16.51
N GLU A 450 31.75 21.45 15.92
CA GLU A 450 31.47 22.81 16.38
C GLU A 450 31.26 23.80 15.22
N ARG A 451 31.13 23.32 13.97
CA ARG A 451 30.96 24.18 12.79
C ARG A 451 29.80 23.76 11.89
N LEU A 452 28.79 24.62 11.81
CA LEU A 452 27.79 24.57 10.75
C LEU A 452 28.20 25.53 9.64
N THR A 453 28.46 24.98 8.44
CA THR A 453 28.75 25.80 7.26
C THR A 453 27.47 25.93 6.44
N ALA A 454 26.88 27.13 6.43
CA ALA A 454 25.78 27.46 5.53
C ALA A 454 26.33 28.06 4.24
N SER A 455 25.91 27.55 3.09
CA SER A 455 26.18 28.13 1.78
C SER A 455 24.88 28.63 1.15
N VAL A 456 24.88 29.88 0.70
CA VAL A 456 23.69 30.50 0.11
C VAL A 456 23.99 30.95 -1.32
N SER A 457 23.19 30.51 -2.28
CA SER A 457 23.30 30.94 -3.68
C SER A 457 22.11 31.81 -4.10
N SER A 458 22.37 32.84 -4.91
CA SER A 458 21.37 33.79 -5.39
C SER A 458 21.35 33.79 -6.92
N LEU A 459 20.22 33.42 -7.53
CA LEU A 459 20.01 33.47 -8.99
C LEU A 459 19.47 34.82 -9.50
N ALA A 460 19.25 35.82 -8.63
CA ALA A 460 18.70 37.11 -9.04
C ALA A 460 19.76 38.22 -9.05
N GLY A 461 19.90 38.89 -10.20
CA GLY A 461 20.85 39.97 -10.42
C GLY A 461 20.75 41.13 -9.42
N ARG A 462 21.91 41.73 -9.12
CA ARG A 462 22.11 43.03 -8.46
C ARG A 462 21.23 43.29 -7.23
N GLY A 463 21.55 42.66 -6.11
CA GLY A 463 21.05 43.07 -4.80
C GLY A 463 21.98 42.62 -3.68
N ILE A 464 22.19 43.49 -2.69
CA ILE A 464 22.83 43.11 -1.42
C ILE A 464 21.73 42.52 -0.55
N GLY A 465 21.79 41.23 -0.29
CA GLY A 465 21.01 40.59 0.76
C GLY A 465 21.70 40.72 2.11
N ILE A 466 20.94 40.82 3.19
CA ILE A 466 21.46 40.71 4.56
C ILE A 466 21.02 39.37 5.14
N PHE A 467 21.97 38.54 5.52
CA PHE A 467 21.73 37.29 6.25
C PHE A 467 21.82 37.52 7.75
N VAL A 468 20.80 37.09 8.50
CA VAL A 468 20.80 37.11 9.97
C VAL A 468 20.46 35.71 10.47
N ALA A 469 21.34 35.14 11.28
CA ALA A 469 21.08 33.93 12.05
C ALA A 469 20.72 34.32 13.50
N GLY A 470 19.79 33.59 14.11
CA GLY A 470 19.51 33.74 15.53
C GLY A 470 18.95 32.48 16.19
N THR A 471 19.05 32.44 17.51
CA THR A 471 18.46 31.40 18.37
C THR A 471 17.19 31.95 19.04
N PRO A 472 16.15 31.13 19.27
CA PRO A 472 14.95 31.58 19.97
C PRO A 472 15.26 31.89 21.44
N SER A 473 14.71 32.99 21.96
CA SER A 473 14.94 33.44 23.34
C SER A 473 14.31 32.56 24.43
N SER A 474 13.40 31.65 24.07
CA SER A 474 12.78 30.68 24.97
C SER A 474 12.31 29.46 24.18
N PRO A 475 13.07 28.34 24.14
CA PRO A 475 12.56 27.09 23.61
C PRO A 475 11.52 26.55 24.59
N VAL A 476 10.24 26.57 24.22
CA VAL A 476 9.18 25.89 24.98
C VAL A 476 8.91 24.56 24.31
N ALA A 477 9.27 23.47 25.00
CA ALA A 477 8.96 22.12 24.55
C ALA A 477 7.44 21.87 24.65
N PHE A 478 6.79 21.68 23.50
CA PHE A 478 5.48 21.04 23.42
C PHE A 478 5.62 19.76 22.60
N GLY A 479 5.01 18.68 23.07
CA GLY A 479 5.13 17.35 22.48
C GLY A 479 4.85 17.33 20.97
N ALA A 480 5.64 16.53 20.26
CA ALA A 480 5.55 16.12 18.85
C ALA A 480 5.39 17.21 17.77
N GLY A 481 5.53 18.49 18.12
CA GLY A 481 5.61 19.59 17.17
C GLY A 481 6.26 20.81 17.82
N GLU A 482 7.54 21.05 17.51
CA GLU A 482 8.24 22.25 17.98
C GLU A 482 7.96 23.40 17.01
N MET A 483 7.14 24.37 17.43
CA MET A 483 7.17 25.70 16.82
C MET A 483 8.17 26.57 17.59
N CYS A 484 9.10 27.19 16.88
CA CYS A 484 9.95 28.24 17.45
C CYS A 484 9.10 29.48 17.76
N VAL A 485 8.69 29.67 19.01
CA VAL A 485 8.00 30.88 19.45
C VAL A 485 9.00 31.75 20.23
N GLY A 486 9.54 32.79 19.59
CA GLY A 486 10.44 33.74 20.24
C GLY A 486 11.05 34.74 19.28
N GLN A 487 11.53 35.88 19.79
CA GLN A 487 12.35 36.77 18.97
C GLN A 487 13.74 36.15 18.80
N ALA A 488 14.19 36.04 17.54
CA ALA A 488 15.53 35.56 17.24
C ALA A 488 16.57 36.51 17.84
N ARG A 489 17.45 35.98 18.70
CA ARG A 489 18.62 36.72 19.18
C ARG A 489 19.68 36.65 18.09
N ARG A 490 20.05 37.79 17.52
CA ARG A 490 21.08 37.88 16.47
C ARG A 490 22.43 37.36 16.97
N ILE A 491 22.95 36.31 16.34
CA ILE A 491 24.25 35.69 16.68
C ILE A 491 25.35 36.01 15.65
N SER A 492 25.00 36.51 14.47
CA SER A 492 25.96 36.93 13.44
C SER A 492 25.67 38.34 12.91
N PRO A 493 26.71 39.09 12.48
CA PRO A 493 26.51 40.33 11.73
C PRO A 493 25.97 40.06 10.31
N PRO A 494 25.19 40.99 9.72
CA PRO A 494 24.74 40.99 8.34
C PRO A 494 25.86 40.62 7.38
N ILE A 495 25.66 39.54 6.65
CA ILE A 495 26.57 39.18 5.57
C ILE A 495 25.94 39.69 4.27
N ALA A 496 26.68 40.57 3.60
CA ALA A 496 26.26 41.23 2.37
C ALA A 496 26.56 40.37 1.14
N PHE A 497 25.57 40.11 0.29
CA PHE A 497 25.83 39.52 -1.03
C PHE A 497 26.47 40.54 -1.96
N VAL A 498 27.68 40.26 -2.43
CA VAL A 498 28.36 41.06 -3.46
C VAL A 498 27.98 40.51 -4.84
N SER A 499 27.59 41.38 -5.76
CA SER A 499 27.25 41.01 -7.14
C SER A 499 28.36 40.18 -7.77
N GLY A 500 28.05 38.94 -8.19
CA GLY A 500 28.99 38.02 -8.82
C GLY A 500 29.57 36.94 -7.89
N GLN A 501 29.24 36.94 -6.60
CA GLN A 501 29.50 35.79 -5.73
C GLN A 501 28.34 34.78 -5.82
N GLU A 502 28.66 33.55 -6.21
CA GLU A 502 27.70 32.45 -6.28
C GLU A 502 27.42 31.82 -4.90
N TRP A 503 28.36 31.94 -3.96
CA TRP A 503 28.29 31.34 -2.63
C TRP A 503 28.89 32.25 -1.56
N ILE A 504 28.31 32.20 -0.37
CA ILE A 504 28.83 32.83 0.85
C ILE A 504 28.82 31.78 1.95
N TYR A 505 29.92 31.70 2.70
CA TYR A 505 30.07 30.83 3.84
C TYR A 505 29.90 31.62 5.14
N ALA A 506 29.14 31.07 6.08
CA ALA A 506 28.97 31.63 7.41
C ALA A 506 29.21 30.54 8.46
N ASP A 507 30.19 30.76 9.33
CA ASP A 507 30.40 29.97 10.54
C ASP A 507 29.41 30.44 11.60
N LEU A 508 28.55 29.55 12.08
CA LEU A 508 27.60 29.84 13.16
C LEU A 508 28.07 29.16 14.45
N VAL A 509 28.26 29.97 15.51
CA VAL A 509 28.68 29.49 16.84
C VAL A 509 27.58 29.83 17.85
N HIS A 510 27.16 28.84 18.64
CA HIS A 510 26.13 29.03 19.66
C HIS A 510 26.65 29.93 20.81
N PRO A 511 25.88 30.94 21.27
CA PRO A 511 26.37 31.91 22.26
C PRO A 511 26.48 31.35 23.69
N ASP A 512 25.66 30.36 24.05
CA ASP A 512 25.64 29.77 25.39
C ASP A 512 26.09 28.31 25.34
N TRP A 513 27.26 28.02 25.91
CA TRP A 513 27.99 26.74 25.82
C TRP A 513 27.32 25.55 26.55
N THR A 514 26.14 25.75 27.13
CA THR A 514 25.42 24.72 27.90
C THR A 514 24.06 24.36 27.30
N ALA A 515 23.87 24.55 26.00
CA ALA A 515 22.59 24.26 25.35
C ALA A 515 22.32 22.74 25.25
N PRO A 516 21.07 22.29 25.44
CA PRO A 516 20.66 20.90 25.31
C PRO A 516 20.68 20.43 23.85
N GLN A 517 20.47 19.12 23.65
CA GLN A 517 20.53 18.29 22.41
C GLN A 517 19.61 18.73 21.22
N SER A 518 19.31 20.02 21.06
CA SER A 518 18.61 20.57 19.90
C SER A 518 18.75 22.10 19.86
N THR A 519 19.30 22.62 18.76
CA THR A 519 19.40 24.06 18.50
C THR A 519 18.79 24.39 17.14
N ALA A 520 17.80 25.29 17.12
CA ALA A 520 17.20 25.79 15.88
C ALA A 520 17.80 27.14 15.47
N PHE A 521 18.12 27.29 14.18
CA PHE A 521 18.58 28.54 13.58
C PHE A 521 17.50 29.12 12.66
N GLN A 522 17.15 30.38 12.86
CA GLN A 522 16.28 31.10 11.93
C GLN A 522 17.11 32.00 11.02
N PHE A 523 16.83 31.95 9.71
CA PHE A 523 17.48 32.77 8.70
C PHE A 523 16.52 33.83 8.17
N VAL A 524 16.95 35.09 8.19
CA VAL A 524 16.19 36.22 7.63
C VAL A 524 16.99 36.86 6.52
N TYR A 525 16.36 37.07 5.37
CA TYR A 525 16.89 37.79 4.21
C TYR A 525 16.07 39.06 3.97
N SER A 526 16.76 40.15 3.66
CA SER A 526 16.15 41.43 3.26
C SER A 526 16.80 41.94 1.98
N ARG A 527 15.98 42.46 1.05
CA ARG A 527 16.43 43.21 -0.13
C ARG A 527 16.68 44.68 0.24
N ARG A 528 17.49 45.37 -0.57
CA ARG A 528 17.91 46.77 -0.33
C ARG A 528 16.74 47.78 -0.26
N ASP A 529 15.55 47.39 -0.70
CA ASP A 529 14.29 48.15 -0.63
C ASP A 529 13.58 48.03 0.73
N GLY A 530 14.14 47.28 1.69
CA GLY A 530 13.57 47.11 3.02
C GLY A 530 12.36 46.16 3.07
N VAL A 531 12.07 45.48 1.96
CA VAL A 531 10.96 44.54 1.87
C VAL A 531 11.42 43.16 2.36
N PHE A 532 10.78 42.66 3.41
CA PHE A 532 10.91 41.27 3.84
C PHE A 532 9.97 40.40 2.98
N PRO A 533 10.45 39.30 2.38
CA PRO A 533 9.54 38.33 1.79
C PRO A 533 8.63 37.77 2.90
N GLN A 534 7.31 37.74 2.67
CA GLN A 534 6.41 37.00 3.54
C GLN A 534 6.69 35.50 3.34
N GLY A 535 7.16 34.84 4.39
CA GLY A 535 7.64 33.45 4.36
C GLY A 535 9.14 33.38 4.61
N ALA A 536 9.54 33.50 5.87
CA ALA A 536 10.90 33.15 6.27
C ALA A 536 11.06 31.63 6.18
N SER A 537 12.06 31.16 5.44
CA SER A 537 12.43 29.74 5.44
C SER A 537 13.16 29.40 6.73
N SER A 538 12.54 28.59 7.59
CA SER A 538 13.21 27.96 8.73
C SER A 538 13.95 26.71 8.24
N ALA A 539 15.24 26.58 8.56
CA ALA A 539 15.95 25.32 8.41
C ALA A 539 16.17 24.71 9.80
N ARG A 540 15.76 23.45 9.98
CA ARG A 540 15.95 22.69 11.22
C ARG A 540 17.18 21.81 11.06
N VAL A 541 18.12 21.91 12.00
CA VAL A 541 19.11 20.86 12.22
C VAL A 541 18.57 20.05 13.40
N VAL A 542 18.25 18.78 13.16
CA VAL A 542 17.91 17.82 14.22
C VAL A 542 19.21 17.09 14.53
N ASP A 543 19.51 16.97 15.83
CA ASP A 543 20.74 16.42 16.41
C ASP A 543 21.21 15.10 15.78
#